data_AF-A0A0C9UZK3-F1
#
_entry.id   AF-A0A0C9UZK3-F1
#
_cell.length_a   1.000
_cell.length_b   1.000
_cell.length_c   1.000
_cell.angle_alpha   90.00
_cell.angle_beta   90.00
_cell.angle_gamma   90.00
#
_symmetry.space_group_name_H-M   'P 1'
#
loop_
_entity.id
_entity.type
_entity.pdbx_description
1 polymer ?
#
loop_
_entity_poly.entity_id
_entity_poly.type
_entity_poly.pdbx_seq_one_letter_code
_entity_poly.pdbx_strand_id
1 'polypeptide(L)'
;MTSLHPVNVKQVEEQPGHPDTLPDANHEHFIGALDKLVDETDTTRGDGINNVSETIHAPAHTVKEHPWLGKFIPGLETLASKYHVGNFVIVRGTGEKFFEAMPIYARIGMHLLFYGRLEKYLLERPLVEAQLREQSIKEGMVFDSPASVSSIPSFIQTYSIQIEELLIQDIQKGYKCFNEFFYRKLKPGARPIQNAEDPHGFCSAADCRLTVFETVDNAREFW
;
A
#
# COMPACT_ATOMS: atom_id res chain seq x y z
N MET A 1 -8.06 10.49 -20.27
CA MET A 1 -8.28 9.04 -20.05
C MET A 1 -8.24 8.80 -18.55
N THR A 2 -9.31 8.30 -17.97
CA THR A 2 -9.38 8.00 -16.54
C THR A 2 -8.71 6.63 -16.32
N SER A 3 -7.63 6.58 -15.55
CA SER A 3 -6.96 5.33 -15.17
C SER A 3 -7.85 4.42 -14.29
N LEU A 4 -8.99 4.93 -13.81
CA LEU A 4 -10.00 4.19 -13.08
C LEU A 4 -10.98 3.54 -14.05
N HIS A 5 -10.95 2.20 -14.13
CA HIS A 5 -12.00 1.44 -14.79
C HIS A 5 -13.25 1.40 -13.89
N PRO A 6 -14.48 1.54 -14.45
CA PRO A 6 -15.71 1.63 -13.66
C PRO A 6 -15.94 0.47 -12.67
N VAL A 7 -15.38 -0.71 -12.94
CA VAL A 7 -15.52 -1.91 -12.09
C VAL A 7 -14.70 -1.87 -10.80
N ASN A 8 -13.74 -0.94 -10.67
CA ASN A 8 -12.87 -0.85 -9.47
C ASN A 8 -13.36 0.22 -8.47
N VAL A 9 -14.51 0.84 -8.73
CA VAL A 9 -15.10 1.89 -7.91
C VAL A 9 -16.18 1.25 -7.03
N LYS A 10 -15.84 0.91 -5.78
CA LYS A 10 -16.84 0.48 -4.79
C LYS A 10 -17.45 1.71 -4.10
N GLN A 11 -18.77 1.85 -4.20
CA GLN A 11 -19.50 2.92 -3.51
C GLN A 11 -19.35 2.81 -2.00
N VAL A 12 -19.23 3.97 -1.35
CA VAL A 12 -19.03 4.10 0.09
C VAL A 12 -20.36 3.95 0.83
N GLU A 13 -20.42 3.07 1.83
CA GLU A 13 -21.42 3.17 2.91
C GLU A 13 -20.93 4.17 3.97
N GLU A 14 -21.81 5.05 4.46
CA GLU A 14 -21.49 5.99 5.54
C GLU A 14 -21.03 5.25 6.81
N GLN A 15 -19.92 5.68 7.41
CA GLN A 15 -19.35 5.02 8.58
C GLN A 15 -19.12 5.97 9.77
N PRO A 16 -19.14 5.42 11.00
CA PRO A 16 -19.11 6.20 12.24
C PRO A 16 -17.75 6.90 12.43
N GLY A 17 -17.76 8.02 13.16
CA GLY A 17 -16.58 8.89 13.37
C GLY A 17 -15.32 8.19 13.88
N HIS A 18 -14.17 8.69 13.43
CA HIS A 18 -12.81 8.19 13.70
C HIS A 18 -12.57 7.92 15.20
N PRO A 19 -11.96 6.79 15.60
CA PRO A 19 -11.55 6.58 16.99
C PRO A 19 -10.23 7.30 17.23
N ASP A 20 -10.12 8.01 18.35
CA ASP A 20 -8.89 8.73 18.67
C ASP A 20 -7.76 7.81 19.20
N THR A 21 -8.04 6.54 19.61
CA THR A 21 -7.02 5.64 20.22
C THR A 21 -7.30 4.11 20.10
N LEU A 22 -6.23 3.30 19.98
CA LEU A 22 -6.16 1.86 20.28
C LEU A 22 -5.57 1.83 21.69
N PRO A 23 -6.41 1.72 22.73
CA PRO A 23 -6.01 2.07 24.09
C PRO A 23 -4.94 1.14 24.68
N ASP A 24 -4.79 -0.07 24.14
CA ASP A 24 -3.98 -1.14 24.73
C ASP A 24 -2.72 -1.52 23.93
N ALA A 25 -2.47 -0.89 22.76
CA ALA A 25 -1.30 -1.19 21.92
C ALA A 25 -0.13 -0.22 22.17
N ASN A 26 1.11 -0.74 22.19
CA ASN A 26 2.35 0.05 22.32
C ASN A 26 3.29 -0.18 21.12
N HIS A 27 4.40 0.55 21.00
CA HIS A 27 5.31 0.47 19.84
C HIS A 27 5.92 -0.91 19.60
N GLU A 28 6.21 -1.68 20.66
CA GLU A 28 6.78 -3.02 20.53
C GLU A 28 5.82 -3.97 19.83
N HIS A 29 4.51 -3.83 20.11
CA HIS A 29 3.45 -4.55 19.42
C HIS A 29 3.45 -4.28 17.91
N PHE A 30 3.59 -3.01 17.51
CA PHE A 30 3.63 -2.61 16.10
C PHE A 30 4.94 -3.07 15.41
N ILE A 31 6.09 -2.93 16.07
CA ILE A 31 7.38 -3.39 15.53
C ILE A 31 7.37 -4.91 15.32
N GLY A 32 6.91 -5.68 16.31
CA GLY A 32 6.81 -7.13 16.20
C GLY A 32 5.84 -7.59 15.12
N ALA A 33 4.73 -6.86 14.92
CA ALA A 33 3.81 -7.12 13.82
C ALA A 33 4.44 -6.84 12.44
N LEU A 34 5.19 -5.74 12.29
CA LEU A 34 5.89 -5.43 11.03
C LEU A 34 6.93 -6.50 10.70
N ASP A 35 7.76 -6.88 11.67
CA ASP A 35 8.82 -7.88 11.46
C ASP A 35 8.24 -9.23 11.05
N LYS A 36 7.17 -9.67 11.73
CA LYS A 36 6.50 -10.92 11.39
C LYS A 36 5.83 -10.88 10.01
N LEU A 37 5.18 -9.77 9.65
CA LEU A 37 4.57 -9.64 8.32
C LEU A 37 5.63 -9.76 7.21
N VAL A 38 6.81 -9.16 7.39
CA VAL A 38 7.94 -9.24 6.45
C VAL A 38 8.61 -10.61 6.49
N ASP A 39 8.62 -11.32 7.61
CA ASP A 39 9.08 -12.72 7.62
C ASP A 39 8.15 -13.63 6.80
N GLU A 40 6.83 -13.40 6.84
CA GLU A 40 5.85 -14.20 6.11
C GLU A 40 5.95 -14.06 4.58
N THR A 41 6.63 -13.04 4.05
CA THR A 41 6.89 -12.87 2.60
C THR A 41 8.10 -13.68 2.12
N ASP A 42 9.00 -14.12 3.02
CA ASP A 42 10.21 -14.85 2.68
C ASP A 42 9.93 -16.32 2.36
N THR A 43 9.66 -16.59 1.09
CA THR A 43 9.39 -17.93 0.55
C THR A 43 10.62 -18.84 0.51
N THR A 44 11.82 -18.33 0.79
CA THR A 44 13.06 -19.13 0.77
C THR A 44 13.22 -20.01 2.01
N ARG A 45 12.50 -19.70 3.09
CA ARG A 45 12.57 -20.41 4.39
C ARG A 45 11.62 -21.62 4.50
N GLY A 46 10.80 -21.88 3.47
CA GLY A 46 9.91 -23.04 3.38
C GLY A 46 8.55 -22.87 4.06
N ASP A 47 8.37 -21.80 4.83
CA ASP A 47 7.15 -21.37 5.52
C ASP A 47 6.54 -20.06 4.97
N GLY A 48 7.25 -19.36 4.08
CA GLY A 48 6.77 -18.12 3.46
C GLY A 48 5.56 -18.31 2.55
N ILE A 49 4.67 -17.31 2.55
CA ILE A 49 3.39 -17.31 1.86
C ILE A 49 3.55 -16.63 0.50
N ASN A 50 3.36 -17.39 -0.58
CA ASN A 50 3.37 -16.85 -1.95
C ASN A 50 2.14 -15.97 -2.26
N ASN A 51 1.09 -16.06 -1.45
CA ASN A 51 -0.12 -15.25 -1.63
C ASN A 51 0.04 -13.89 -0.93
N VAL A 52 0.33 -12.83 -1.68
CA VAL A 52 0.55 -11.50 -1.08
C VAL A 52 -0.72 -10.90 -0.43
N SER A 53 -1.91 -11.42 -0.77
CA SER A 53 -3.15 -11.03 -0.10
C SER A 53 -3.20 -11.50 1.36
N GLU A 54 -2.27 -12.34 1.77
CA GLU A 54 -2.14 -12.92 3.11
C GLU A 54 -0.88 -12.41 3.84
N THR A 55 -0.11 -11.48 3.25
CA THR A 55 1.15 -10.97 3.82
C THR A 55 1.12 -9.45 4.00
N ILE A 56 2.26 -8.75 3.92
CA ILE A 56 2.37 -7.28 4.10
C ILE A 56 1.44 -6.48 3.18
N HIS A 57 1.08 -7.08 2.03
CA HIS A 57 0.29 -6.47 0.97
C HIS A 57 -1.21 -6.76 1.09
N ALA A 58 -1.63 -7.54 2.09
CA ALA A 58 -3.03 -7.83 2.36
C ALA A 58 -3.82 -6.52 2.54
N PRO A 59 -5.01 -6.37 1.92
CA PRO A 59 -5.86 -5.22 2.18
C PRO A 59 -6.22 -5.15 3.67
N ALA A 60 -6.03 -4.02 4.33
CA ALA A 60 -6.17 -3.95 5.79
C ALA A 60 -7.58 -4.29 6.31
N HIS A 61 -8.62 -4.31 5.47
CA HIS A 61 -9.95 -4.79 5.89
C HIS A 61 -10.04 -6.32 6.03
N THR A 62 -9.06 -7.07 5.49
CA THR A 62 -8.93 -8.52 5.67
C THR A 62 -8.19 -8.89 6.97
N VAL A 63 -7.93 -7.94 7.88
CA VAL A 63 -7.34 -8.22 9.21
C VAL A 63 -8.00 -9.40 9.94
N LYS A 64 -9.32 -9.61 9.77
CA LYS A 64 -10.05 -10.75 10.37
C LYS A 64 -9.58 -12.11 9.85
N GLU A 65 -9.00 -12.16 8.67
CA GLU A 65 -8.42 -13.35 8.03
C GLU A 65 -7.01 -13.66 8.58
N HIS A 66 -6.46 -12.75 9.40
CA HIS A 66 -5.20 -12.92 10.14
C HIS A 66 -5.41 -12.82 11.67
N PRO A 67 -6.06 -13.82 12.32
CA PRO A 67 -6.37 -13.78 13.75
C PRO A 67 -5.15 -13.65 14.67
N TRP A 68 -3.95 -13.94 14.14
CA TRP A 68 -2.71 -13.76 14.87
C TRP A 68 -2.35 -12.28 15.03
N LEU A 69 -2.74 -11.39 14.11
CA LEU A 69 -2.45 -9.95 14.19
C LEU A 69 -3.15 -9.30 15.38
N GLY A 70 -4.36 -9.73 15.73
CA GLY A 70 -5.03 -9.29 16.96
C GLY A 70 -4.28 -9.68 18.24
N LYS A 71 -3.44 -10.73 18.20
CA LYS A 71 -2.57 -11.11 19.32
C LYS A 71 -1.34 -10.21 19.43
N PHE A 72 -0.83 -9.71 18.30
CA PHE A 72 0.33 -8.81 18.29
C PHE A 72 -0.07 -7.36 18.51
N ILE A 73 -1.23 -6.91 18.02
CA ILE A 73 -1.73 -5.54 18.19
C ILE A 73 -3.16 -5.60 18.75
N PRO A 74 -3.31 -5.47 20.09
CA PRO A 74 -4.62 -5.43 20.72
C PRO A 74 -5.53 -4.34 20.13
N GLY A 75 -6.77 -4.72 19.78
CA GLY A 75 -7.79 -3.81 19.25
C GLY A 75 -7.73 -3.53 17.74
N LEU A 76 -6.72 -4.03 17.02
CA LEU A 76 -6.58 -3.83 15.57
C LEU A 76 -7.76 -4.39 14.78
N GLU A 77 -8.30 -5.55 15.18
CA GLU A 77 -9.47 -6.17 14.56
C GLU A 77 -10.75 -5.31 14.69
N THR A 78 -10.93 -4.68 15.85
CA THR A 78 -12.02 -3.73 16.12
C THR A 78 -11.87 -2.49 15.25
N LEU A 79 -10.63 -2.00 15.07
CA LEU A 79 -10.36 -0.85 14.20
C LEU A 79 -10.62 -1.17 12.73
N ALA A 80 -10.11 -2.30 12.26
CA ALA A 80 -10.25 -2.73 10.87
C ALA A 80 -11.71 -3.00 10.50
N SER A 81 -12.47 -3.59 11.42
CA SER A 81 -13.89 -3.89 11.23
C SER A 81 -14.81 -2.67 11.31
N LYS A 82 -14.43 -1.64 12.09
CA LYS A 82 -15.30 -0.49 12.38
C LYS A 82 -15.04 0.74 11.51
N TYR A 83 -13.87 0.87 10.89
CA TYR A 83 -13.46 2.14 10.28
C TYR A 83 -12.93 2.05 8.85
N HIS A 84 -13.08 0.90 8.19
CA HIS A 84 -12.57 0.70 6.82
C HIS A 84 -11.18 1.32 6.62
N VAL A 85 -10.16 0.58 7.06
CA VAL A 85 -8.74 0.99 7.08
C VAL A 85 -8.14 1.20 5.68
N GLY A 86 -8.52 2.30 5.04
CA GLY A 86 -8.11 2.70 3.69
C GLY A 86 -8.40 4.17 3.45
N ASN A 87 -8.40 4.58 2.18
CA ASN A 87 -8.46 5.97 1.77
C ASN A 87 -9.78 6.27 1.05
N PHE A 88 -10.35 7.44 1.34
CA PHE A 88 -11.46 7.99 0.56
C PHE A 88 -10.91 8.76 -0.64
N VAL A 89 -11.33 8.36 -1.83
CA VAL A 89 -10.84 8.92 -3.09
C VAL A 89 -12.02 9.50 -3.87
N ILE A 90 -11.76 10.58 -4.60
CA ILE A 90 -12.75 11.22 -5.48
C ILE A 90 -12.27 11.15 -6.93
N VAL A 91 -13.17 10.75 -7.83
CA VAL A 91 -12.98 10.85 -9.27
C VAL A 91 -13.23 12.29 -9.68
N ARG A 92 -12.16 13.07 -9.92
CA ARG A 92 -12.26 14.51 -10.22
C ARG A 92 -13.21 14.86 -11.37
N GLY A 93 -13.30 14.02 -12.40
CA GLY A 93 -14.16 14.27 -13.56
C GLY A 93 -15.66 14.09 -13.30
N THR A 94 -16.04 13.20 -12.38
CA THR A 94 -17.46 12.87 -12.10
C THR A 94 -17.91 13.33 -10.72
N GLY A 95 -16.98 13.63 -9.81
CA GLY A 95 -17.24 13.89 -8.40
C GLY A 95 -17.56 12.63 -7.59
N GLU A 96 -17.56 11.45 -8.20
CA GLU A 96 -17.88 10.19 -7.54
C GLU A 96 -16.84 9.85 -6.48
N LYS A 97 -17.30 9.53 -5.27
CA LYS A 97 -16.46 9.12 -4.16
C LYS A 97 -16.46 7.60 -4.04
N PHE A 98 -15.29 7.03 -3.84
CA PHE A 98 -15.14 5.60 -3.60
C PHE A 98 -14.07 5.33 -2.54
N PHE A 99 -14.13 4.14 -1.99
CA PHE A 99 -13.20 3.69 -0.98
C PHE A 99 -12.10 2.82 -1.60
N GLU A 100 -10.84 3.12 -1.27
CA GLU A 100 -9.67 2.36 -1.69
C GLU A 100 -9.01 1.73 -0.48
N ALA A 101 -8.98 0.40 -0.42
CA ALA A 101 -8.32 -0.30 0.67
C ALA A 101 -6.81 -0.08 0.62
N MET A 102 -6.18 0.04 1.79
CA MET A 102 -4.74 0.21 1.91
C MET A 102 -4.10 -1.11 2.39
N PRO A 103 -2.83 -1.38 2.04
CA PRO A 103 -2.10 -2.52 2.58
C PRO A 103 -1.98 -2.46 4.11
N ILE A 104 -2.08 -3.61 4.76
CA ILE A 104 -2.04 -3.74 6.21
C ILE A 104 -0.73 -3.25 6.82
N TYR A 105 0.39 -3.51 6.13
CA TYR A 105 1.71 -3.03 6.52
C TYR A 105 1.77 -1.51 6.58
N ALA A 106 1.21 -0.82 5.57
CA ALA A 106 1.16 0.64 5.56
C ALA A 106 0.31 1.18 6.72
N ARG A 107 -0.78 0.50 7.08
CA ARG A 107 -1.61 0.88 8.24
C ARG A 107 -0.85 0.72 9.56
N ILE A 108 -0.17 -0.40 9.75
CA ILE A 108 0.62 -0.67 10.95
C ILE A 108 1.77 0.34 11.05
N GLY A 109 2.48 0.60 9.96
CA GLY A 109 3.55 1.61 9.89
C GLY A 109 3.06 3.02 10.20
N MET A 110 1.91 3.45 9.66
CA MET A 110 1.34 4.75 10.01
C MET A 110 0.97 4.86 11.49
N HIS A 111 0.44 3.80 12.12
CA HIS A 111 0.20 3.86 13.57
C HIS A 111 1.51 3.86 14.35
N LEU A 112 2.54 3.13 13.91
CA LEU A 112 3.85 3.19 14.56
C LEU A 112 4.44 4.60 14.55
N LEU A 113 4.24 5.36 13.46
CA LEU A 113 4.82 6.69 13.25
C LEU A 113 3.96 7.84 13.79
N PHE A 114 2.64 7.74 13.65
CA PHE A 114 1.72 8.86 13.81
C PHE A 114 0.63 8.62 14.85
N TYR A 115 0.80 7.63 15.73
CA TYR A 115 -0.24 7.32 16.72
C TYR A 115 0.28 7.13 18.13
N GLY A 116 -0.18 8.00 19.02
CA GLY A 116 0.04 7.93 20.47
C GLY A 116 0.52 9.28 21.01
N ARG A 117 0.42 9.47 22.34
CA ARG A 117 0.80 10.74 23.01
C ARG A 117 2.27 11.15 22.86
N LEU A 118 3.08 10.39 22.13
CA LEU A 118 4.52 10.57 21.92
C LEU A 118 4.91 10.57 20.43
N GLU A 119 3.98 10.91 19.52
CA GLU A 119 4.16 10.97 18.06
C GLU A 119 5.48 11.62 17.59
N LYS A 120 5.80 12.83 18.05
CA LYS A 120 7.08 13.50 17.70
C LYS A 120 8.31 12.79 18.24
N TYR A 121 8.21 12.27 19.46
CA TYR A 121 9.35 11.67 20.16
C TYR A 121 9.79 10.33 19.55
N LEU A 122 8.90 9.64 18.86
CA LEU A 122 9.18 8.36 18.21
C LEU A 122 9.77 8.55 16.82
N LEU A 123 9.26 9.54 16.06
CA LEU A 123 9.85 9.96 14.79
C LEU A 123 11.28 10.48 14.95
N GLU A 124 11.59 11.09 16.10
CA GLU A 124 12.94 11.54 16.46
C GLU A 124 13.87 10.41 16.94
N ARG A 125 13.36 9.19 17.16
CA ARG A 125 14.18 8.06 17.61
C ARG A 125 14.79 7.33 16.41
N PRO A 126 16.13 7.24 16.32
CA PRO A 126 16.79 6.49 15.25
C PRO A 126 16.44 5.00 15.24
N LEU A 127 15.87 4.46 16.32
CA LEU A 127 15.42 3.07 16.39
C LEU A 127 14.27 2.76 15.41
N VAL A 128 13.26 3.63 15.31
CA VAL A 128 12.09 3.38 14.44
C VAL A 128 12.51 3.49 12.98
N GLU A 129 13.31 4.50 12.65
CA GLU A 129 13.89 4.66 11.32
C GLU A 129 14.78 3.46 10.95
N ALA A 130 15.68 3.04 11.84
CA ALA A 130 16.53 1.88 11.62
C ALA A 130 15.73 0.60 11.38
N GLN A 131 14.67 0.38 12.16
CA GLN A 131 13.79 -0.78 11.97
C GLN A 131 13.09 -0.74 10.61
N LEU A 132 12.44 0.37 10.26
CA LEU A 132 11.75 0.50 8.95
C LEU A 132 12.71 0.33 7.79
N ARG A 133 13.94 0.84 7.92
CA ARG A 133 15.01 0.66 6.93
C ARG A 133 15.42 -0.80 6.82
N GLU A 134 15.64 -1.49 7.93
CA GLU A 134 15.99 -2.92 7.94
C GLU A 134 14.91 -3.75 7.24
N GLN A 135 13.64 -3.53 7.59
CA GLN A 135 12.51 -4.21 6.97
C GLN A 135 12.40 -3.91 5.46
N SER A 136 12.62 -2.66 5.05
CA SER A 136 12.62 -2.27 3.63
C SER A 136 13.74 -2.95 2.84
N ILE A 137 14.94 -3.07 3.42
CA ILE A 137 16.08 -3.77 2.79
C ILE A 137 15.80 -5.26 2.70
N LYS A 138 15.29 -5.87 3.77
CA LYS A 138 14.93 -7.29 3.84
C LYS A 138 13.88 -7.65 2.78
N GLU A 139 12.78 -6.91 2.70
CA GLU A 139 11.75 -7.12 1.68
C GLU A 139 12.29 -6.95 0.26
N GLY A 140 13.16 -5.96 0.05
CA GLY A 140 13.85 -5.76 -1.23
C GLY A 140 14.68 -6.97 -1.65
N MET A 141 15.43 -7.56 -0.71
CA MET A 141 16.20 -8.79 -0.95
C MET A 141 15.30 -10.00 -1.24
N VAL A 142 14.19 -10.15 -0.52
CA VAL A 142 13.20 -11.21 -0.76
C VAL A 142 12.62 -11.10 -2.18
N PHE A 143 12.25 -9.89 -2.61
CA PHE A 143 11.69 -9.63 -3.94
C PHE A 143 12.71 -9.59 -5.09
N ASP A 144 14.00 -9.57 -4.78
CA ASP A 144 15.07 -9.84 -5.76
C ASP A 144 15.33 -11.34 -5.98
N SER A 145 14.82 -12.21 -5.10
CA SER A 145 14.98 -13.65 -5.24
C SER A 145 14.18 -14.21 -6.43
N PRO A 146 14.66 -15.23 -7.16
CA PRO A 146 13.88 -15.87 -8.22
C PRO A 146 12.60 -16.55 -7.72
N ALA A 147 12.56 -16.98 -6.46
CA ALA A 147 11.40 -17.60 -5.86
C ALA A 147 10.20 -16.63 -5.81
N SER A 148 10.45 -15.33 -5.66
CA SER A 148 9.41 -14.29 -5.53
C SER A 148 8.49 -14.13 -6.76
N VAL A 149 8.83 -14.71 -7.92
CA VAL A 149 7.97 -14.73 -9.12
C VAL A 149 6.61 -15.38 -8.82
N SER A 150 6.57 -16.35 -7.90
CA SER A 150 5.35 -17.00 -7.43
C SER A 150 4.32 -16.03 -6.82
N SER A 151 4.77 -14.86 -6.34
CA SER A 151 3.96 -13.86 -5.66
C SER A 151 3.30 -12.87 -6.62
N ILE A 152 3.72 -12.83 -7.88
CA ILE A 152 3.21 -11.87 -8.85
C ILE A 152 1.70 -12.07 -9.16
N PRO A 153 1.18 -13.31 -9.37
CA PRO A 153 -0.24 -13.51 -9.67
C PRO A 153 -1.18 -13.02 -8.57
N SER A 154 -0.86 -13.33 -7.32
CA SER A 154 -1.63 -12.86 -6.16
C SER A 154 -1.57 -11.35 -6.04
N PHE A 155 -0.43 -10.73 -6.35
CA PHE A 155 -0.28 -9.28 -6.37
C PHE A 155 -1.13 -8.61 -7.45
N ILE A 156 -1.14 -9.15 -8.67
CA ILE A 156 -2.00 -8.66 -9.75
C ILE A 156 -3.47 -8.72 -9.34
N GLN A 157 -3.90 -9.84 -8.75
CA GLN A 157 -5.28 -10.00 -8.29
C GLN A 157 -5.62 -9.01 -7.17
N THR A 158 -4.75 -8.89 -6.17
CA THR A 158 -4.96 -8.03 -4.99
C THR A 158 -5.11 -6.56 -5.39
N TYR A 159 -4.24 -6.08 -6.28
CA TYR A 159 -4.23 -4.67 -6.72
C TYR A 159 -4.95 -4.43 -8.04
N SER A 160 -5.63 -5.43 -8.58
CA SER A 160 -6.37 -5.35 -9.85
C SER A 160 -5.53 -4.72 -10.99
N ILE A 161 -4.28 -5.18 -11.13
CA ILE A 161 -3.34 -4.63 -12.12
C ILE A 161 -3.77 -5.02 -13.52
N GLN A 162 -3.81 -4.04 -14.42
CA GLN A 162 -4.17 -4.23 -15.83
C GLN A 162 -2.99 -4.87 -16.58
N ILE A 163 -3.13 -6.16 -16.92
CA ILE A 163 -2.08 -6.91 -17.63
C ILE A 163 -2.00 -6.47 -19.10
N GLU A 164 -3.11 -6.03 -19.68
CA GLU A 164 -3.25 -5.70 -21.10
C GLU A 164 -2.39 -4.49 -21.49
N GLU A 165 -2.06 -3.62 -20.55
CA GLU A 165 -1.20 -2.45 -20.77
C GLU A 165 0.30 -2.79 -20.69
N LEU A 166 0.65 -3.97 -20.17
CA LEU A 166 2.04 -4.35 -19.92
C LEU A 166 2.73 -4.80 -21.20
N LEU A 167 4.01 -4.45 -21.34
CA LEU A 167 4.83 -4.88 -22.47
C LEU A 167 5.00 -6.41 -22.47
N ILE A 168 5.20 -6.99 -21.28
CA ILE A 168 5.34 -8.43 -21.05
C ILE A 168 4.06 -8.91 -20.37
N GLN A 169 3.27 -9.71 -21.07
CA GLN A 169 1.99 -10.22 -20.56
C GLN A 169 2.09 -11.64 -19.99
N ASP A 170 3.10 -12.42 -20.40
CA ASP A 170 3.38 -13.73 -19.79
C ASP A 170 4.10 -13.52 -18.46
N ILE A 171 3.32 -13.36 -17.39
CA ILE A 171 3.81 -13.05 -16.05
C ILE A 171 4.74 -14.14 -15.49
N GLN A 172 4.45 -15.41 -15.77
CA GLN A 172 5.17 -16.54 -15.18
C GLN A 172 6.55 -16.77 -15.80
N LYS A 173 6.73 -16.40 -17.07
CA LYS A 173 7.98 -16.62 -17.81
C LYS A 173 8.73 -15.34 -18.14
N GLY A 174 8.06 -14.20 -18.01
CA GLY A 174 8.55 -12.91 -18.47
C GLY A 174 9.40 -12.14 -17.46
N TYR A 175 9.38 -12.54 -16.19
CA TYR A 175 10.09 -11.87 -15.09
C TYR A 175 10.94 -12.86 -14.32
N LYS A 176 12.13 -12.44 -13.90
CA LYS A 176 13.09 -13.26 -13.14
C LYS A 176 12.89 -13.16 -11.63
N CYS A 177 12.31 -12.06 -11.15
CA CYS A 177 11.99 -11.81 -9.75
C CYS A 177 10.79 -10.86 -9.67
N PHE A 178 10.23 -10.70 -8.47
CA PHE A 178 9.11 -9.80 -8.21
C PHE A 178 9.49 -8.34 -8.47
N ASN A 179 10.69 -7.90 -8.08
CA ASN A 179 11.12 -6.53 -8.35
C ASN A 179 11.15 -6.20 -9.85
N GLU A 180 11.52 -7.15 -10.71
CA GLU A 180 11.45 -6.97 -12.17
C GLU A 180 10.02 -6.72 -12.67
N PHE A 181 9.05 -7.38 -12.05
CA PHE A 181 7.63 -7.08 -12.27
C PHE A 181 7.21 -5.73 -11.65
N PHE A 182 7.75 -5.36 -10.50
CA PHE A 182 7.39 -4.10 -9.83
C PHE A 182 7.70 -2.87 -10.71
N TYR A 183 8.87 -2.86 -11.37
CA TYR A 183 9.24 -1.83 -12.36
C TYR A 183 8.89 -2.21 -13.82
N ARG A 184 7.93 -3.12 -14.03
CA ARG A 184 7.49 -3.58 -15.36
C ARG A 184 7.28 -2.44 -16.36
N LYS A 185 7.64 -2.71 -17.61
CA LYS A 185 7.44 -1.78 -18.73
C LYS A 185 6.00 -1.84 -19.24
N LEU A 186 5.45 -0.67 -19.58
CA LEU A 186 4.18 -0.55 -20.31
C LEU A 186 4.40 -0.63 -21.82
N LYS A 187 3.34 -0.97 -22.57
CA LYS A 187 3.33 -0.91 -24.04
C LYS A 187 3.56 0.52 -24.52
N PRO A 188 4.28 0.72 -25.64
CA PRO A 188 4.32 2.02 -26.31
C PRO A 188 2.90 2.53 -26.58
N GLY A 189 2.64 3.80 -26.27
CA GLY A 189 1.33 4.42 -26.47
C GLY A 189 0.30 4.14 -25.37
N ALA A 190 0.59 3.34 -24.34
CA ALA A 190 -0.30 3.15 -23.19
C ALA A 190 -0.55 4.45 -22.40
N ARG A 191 0.40 5.39 -22.47
CA ARG A 191 0.33 6.73 -21.83
C ARG A 191 0.71 7.80 -22.85
N PRO A 192 -0.21 8.23 -23.72
CA PRO A 192 0.06 9.33 -24.64
C PRO A 192 0.31 10.62 -23.85
N ILE A 193 1.38 11.35 -24.21
CA ILE A 193 1.74 12.61 -23.55
C ILE A 193 0.76 13.69 -24.02
N GLN A 194 -0.02 14.21 -23.08
CA GLN A 194 -0.92 15.33 -23.34
C GLN A 194 -0.11 16.62 -23.51
N ASN A 195 -0.47 17.44 -24.50
CA ASN A 195 0.18 18.71 -24.82
C ASN A 195 1.68 18.60 -25.14
N ALA A 196 2.11 17.49 -25.77
CA ALA A 196 3.53 17.23 -26.06
C ALA A 196 4.23 18.32 -26.88
N GLU A 197 3.50 19.03 -27.73
CA GLU A 197 4.02 20.11 -28.59
C GLU A 197 4.00 21.50 -27.91
N ASP A 198 3.37 21.63 -26.73
CA ASP A 198 3.28 22.90 -26.01
C ASP A 198 4.50 23.07 -25.09
N PRO A 199 5.40 24.04 -25.34
CA PRO A 199 6.57 24.28 -24.50
C PRO A 199 6.21 24.75 -23.08
N HIS A 200 4.98 25.19 -22.84
CA HIS A 200 4.45 25.53 -21.52
C HIS A 200 3.50 24.47 -20.96
N GLY A 201 3.30 23.38 -21.70
CA GLY A 201 2.45 22.27 -21.28
C GLY A 201 3.09 21.48 -20.14
N PHE A 202 2.26 21.08 -19.18
CA PHE A 202 2.65 20.12 -18.14
C PHE A 202 1.66 18.95 -18.12
N CYS A 203 2.15 17.77 -17.77
CA CYS A 203 1.35 16.56 -17.61
C CYS A 203 1.64 15.90 -16.25
N SER A 204 0.84 14.90 -15.88
CA SER A 204 1.15 14.10 -14.68
C SER A 204 2.49 13.39 -14.86
N ALA A 205 3.31 13.38 -13.81
CA ALA A 205 4.61 12.73 -13.82
C ALA A 205 4.51 11.19 -13.66
N ALA A 206 3.40 10.71 -13.07
CA ALA A 206 3.19 9.29 -12.80
C ALA A 206 1.69 8.93 -12.80
N ASP A 207 1.42 7.63 -12.91
CA ASP A 207 0.11 7.06 -12.61
C ASP A 207 -0.08 7.05 -11.08
N CYS A 208 -0.94 7.92 -10.56
CA CYS A 208 -1.14 8.04 -9.11
C CYS A 208 -2.54 8.57 -8.73
N ARG A 209 -2.84 8.53 -7.43
CA ARG A 209 -3.81 9.41 -6.81
C ARG A 209 -3.11 10.73 -6.51
N LEU A 210 -3.63 11.83 -7.04
CA LEU A 210 -3.01 13.14 -6.92
C LEU A 210 -3.76 14.00 -5.91
N THR A 211 -3.07 14.41 -4.85
CA THR A 211 -3.49 15.48 -3.94
C THR A 211 -2.84 16.77 -4.41
N VAL A 212 -3.64 17.80 -4.65
CA VAL A 212 -3.17 19.13 -5.07
C VAL A 212 -3.68 20.18 -4.09
N PHE A 213 -2.85 21.20 -3.88
CA PHE A 213 -3.19 22.39 -3.10
C PHE A 213 -3.21 23.58 -4.06
N GLU A 214 -4.13 24.52 -3.83
CA GLU A 214 -4.25 25.72 -4.67
C GLU A 214 -3.02 26.63 -4.58
N THR A 215 -2.39 26.66 -3.40
CA THR A 215 -1.20 27.47 -3.12
C THR A 215 -0.17 26.67 -2.34
N VAL A 216 1.09 27.10 -2.43
CA VAL A 216 2.18 26.55 -1.62
C VAL A 216 1.93 26.79 -0.14
N ASP A 217 1.30 27.92 0.22
CA ASP A 217 0.99 28.22 1.62
C ASP A 217 -0.06 27.26 2.19
N ASN A 218 -1.11 26.93 1.43
CA ASN A 218 -2.08 25.90 1.83
C ASN A 218 -1.42 24.52 1.98
N ALA A 219 -0.44 24.20 1.14
CA ALA A 219 0.31 22.95 1.27
C ALA A 219 1.14 22.91 2.56
N ARG A 220 1.78 24.03 2.94
CA ARG A 220 2.60 24.15 4.16
C ARG A 220 1.80 24.13 5.46
N GLU A 221 0.50 24.41 5.41
CA GLU A 221 -0.35 24.24 6.60
C GLU A 221 -0.58 22.75 6.92
N PHE A 222 -0.52 21.89 5.90
CA PHE A 222 -0.76 20.46 6.05
C PHE A 222 0.53 19.64 6.29
N TRP A 223 1.62 19.99 5.60
CA TRP A 223 2.92 19.30 5.63
C TRP A 223 3.94 20.02 6.51
#